data_AF-A0A2B4RXK2-F1
#
_entry.id   AF-A0A2B4RXK2-F1
#
_cell.length_a   1.000
_cell.length_b   1.000
_cell.length_c   1.000
_cell.angle_alpha   90.00
_cell.angle_beta   90.00
_cell.angle_gamma   90.00
#
_symmetry.space_group_name_H-M   'P 1'
#
loop_
_entity.id
_entity.type
_entity.pdbx_description
1 polymer ?
#
loop_
_entity_poly.entity_id
_entity_poly.type
_entity_poly.pdbx_seq_one_letter_code
_entity_poly.pdbx_strand_id
1 'polypeptide(L)'
;MAEASSSSPAKPEKIALDLGHFHKYESIRIEWTKHFENNCFDEAHIVKGFFKTFHRTHKGFQFVVAELFDGTTHLVVRADDYQGIKEELERRTKKNLPKVSHVSGVKIKEERKSFPDFESHREFSMSLKSENDKIRQRRREEAKKHLNMLRDSLKSKPYPRVMAFDVETYEYDKVTVLEVGYVIAKIDKPEEQETFHYIIEENLHFSNKDFVPDNRERFKFGTSKRVSLVEAAEKFQKHIADIDFLVTHAGHNDEQYLAGCGISLKGKQIFDTQMLAMALLTGGPQTYSLKRLLGDLAIERRENAKKSVMELRALLQRKPNARAMAIDIETYENDHSKILEIGFVITSLASPEGNEQAYHFIIKEHLYMVNRDYVSDNRDKFRFGTSQRMSLAEAAGKFSQYIRDVDVLVTHSSGQEEEYLAKNGMSLEGKPMFDTQLLGLALLTDEKNLSVFGLKRLMNDLAIPYDEDILHNAGNDAHYTMKVFLALKKKV
;
A
#
# COMPACT_ATOMS: atom_id res chain seq x y z
N MET A 1 27.73 -65.29 -15.57
CA MET A 1 28.22 -64.01 -15.04
C MET A 1 27.83 -62.92 -16.02
N ALA A 2 26.84 -62.11 -15.67
CA ALA A 2 26.59 -60.77 -16.20
C ALA A 2 25.49 -60.15 -15.33
N GLU A 3 25.88 -59.17 -14.53
CA GLU A 3 25.02 -58.41 -13.61
C GLU A 3 24.07 -57.51 -14.41
N ALA A 4 22.80 -57.49 -14.00
CA ALA A 4 21.82 -56.52 -14.47
C ALA A 4 21.98 -55.23 -13.66
N SER A 5 22.40 -54.14 -14.33
CA SER A 5 22.45 -52.81 -13.73
C SER A 5 21.03 -52.22 -13.64
N SER A 6 20.53 -52.06 -12.42
CA SER A 6 19.33 -51.29 -12.12
C SER A 6 19.58 -49.80 -12.34
N SER A 7 18.84 -49.18 -13.27
CA SER A 7 18.84 -47.74 -13.49
C SER A 7 18.19 -47.02 -12.30
N SER A 8 18.90 -46.01 -11.79
CA SER A 8 18.44 -45.12 -10.72
C SER A 8 17.28 -44.23 -11.19
N PRO A 9 16.37 -43.80 -10.28
CA PRO A 9 15.27 -42.92 -10.63
C PRO A 9 15.79 -41.53 -11.04
N ALA A 10 15.28 -41.03 -12.16
CA ALA A 10 15.63 -39.74 -12.72
C ALA A 10 15.37 -38.60 -11.71
N LYS A 11 16.38 -37.72 -11.56
CA LYS A 11 16.25 -36.47 -10.80
C LYS A 11 15.17 -35.57 -11.45
N PRO A 12 14.35 -34.85 -10.67
CA PRO A 12 13.39 -33.91 -11.22
C PRO A 12 14.12 -32.81 -11.98
N GLU A 13 13.67 -32.53 -13.21
CA GLU A 13 14.17 -31.43 -14.05
C GLU A 13 14.11 -30.11 -13.28
N LYS A 14 15.23 -29.39 -13.23
CA LYS A 14 15.29 -28.00 -12.74
C LYS A 14 14.37 -27.15 -13.62
N ILE A 15 13.21 -26.77 -13.09
CA ILE A 15 12.35 -25.76 -13.72
C ILE A 15 13.12 -24.44 -13.63
N ALA A 16 13.67 -23.98 -14.76
CA ALA A 16 14.30 -22.67 -14.84
C ALA A 16 13.23 -21.58 -14.66
N LEU A 17 13.24 -20.91 -13.50
CA LEU A 17 12.54 -19.65 -13.31
C LEU A 17 13.33 -18.58 -14.08
N ASP A 18 12.72 -17.97 -15.10
CA ASP A 18 13.28 -16.78 -15.72
C ASP A 18 12.97 -15.60 -14.78
N LEU A 19 14.04 -15.00 -14.26
CA LEU A 19 14.00 -13.94 -13.27
C LEU A 19 13.87 -12.54 -13.90
N GLY A 20 13.69 -12.45 -15.24
CA GLY A 20 13.43 -11.20 -15.93
C GLY A 20 12.15 -10.48 -15.49
N HIS A 21 12.09 -9.16 -15.73
CA HIS A 21 10.87 -8.38 -15.56
C HIS A 21 9.96 -8.56 -16.79
N PHE A 22 8.72 -9.00 -16.54
CA PHE A 22 7.71 -9.21 -17.56
C PHE A 22 6.49 -8.32 -17.34
N HIS A 23 5.84 -7.88 -18.41
CA HIS A 23 4.61 -7.11 -18.34
C HIS A 23 3.47 -7.87 -19.01
N LYS A 24 2.31 -7.98 -18.35
CA LYS A 24 1.13 -8.60 -18.98
C LYS A 24 0.69 -7.75 -20.16
N TYR A 25 0.64 -8.33 -21.35
CA TYR A 25 0.25 -7.59 -22.55
C TYR A 25 -1.16 -7.00 -22.43
N GLU A 26 -2.08 -7.75 -21.81
CA GLU A 26 -3.43 -7.28 -21.54
C GLU A 26 -3.48 -6.06 -20.61
N SER A 27 -2.63 -6.03 -19.57
CA SER A 27 -2.52 -4.88 -18.66
C SER A 27 -2.02 -3.65 -19.40
N ILE A 28 -0.99 -3.79 -20.26
CA ILE A 28 -0.48 -2.71 -21.10
C ILE A 28 -1.62 -2.12 -21.94
N ARG A 29 -2.37 -2.97 -22.65
CA ARG A 29 -3.47 -2.55 -23.51
C ARG A 29 -4.56 -1.82 -22.73
N ILE A 30 -5.02 -2.40 -21.62
CA ILE A 30 -6.14 -1.87 -20.84
C ILE A 30 -5.75 -0.56 -20.15
N GLU A 31 -4.62 -0.54 -19.44
CA GLU A 31 -4.20 0.60 -18.62
C GLU A 31 -3.95 1.83 -19.49
N TRP A 32 -3.25 1.66 -20.61
CA TRP A 32 -2.98 2.77 -21.51
C TRP A 32 -4.21 3.24 -22.27
N THR A 33 -5.10 2.33 -22.68
CA THR A 33 -6.37 2.74 -23.30
C THR A 33 -7.21 3.55 -22.32
N LYS A 34 -7.37 3.08 -21.08
CA LYS A 34 -8.12 3.79 -20.03
C LYS A 34 -7.48 5.13 -19.67
N HIS A 35 -6.15 5.19 -19.58
CA HIS A 35 -5.46 6.44 -19.32
C HIS A 35 -5.83 7.51 -20.34
N PHE A 36 -5.83 7.17 -21.63
CA PHE A 36 -6.20 8.12 -22.67
C PHE A 36 -7.70 8.42 -22.71
N GLU A 37 -8.56 7.42 -22.52
CA GLU A 37 -10.01 7.65 -22.44
C GLU A 37 -10.38 8.64 -21.33
N ASN A 38 -9.65 8.62 -20.21
CA ASN A 38 -9.93 9.46 -19.05
C ASN A 38 -9.22 10.82 -19.09
N ASN A 39 -8.02 10.89 -19.67
CA ASN A 39 -7.14 12.08 -19.54
C ASN A 39 -6.79 12.75 -20.87
N CYS A 40 -6.95 12.06 -22.01
CA CYS A 40 -6.49 12.50 -23.34
C CYS A 40 -7.46 12.00 -24.41
N PHE A 41 -8.72 12.45 -24.34
CA PHE A 41 -9.82 11.93 -25.15
C PHE A 41 -9.55 12.03 -26.66
N ASP A 42 -8.95 13.13 -27.10
CA ASP A 42 -8.63 13.38 -28.51
C ASP A 42 -7.67 12.33 -29.07
N GLU A 43 -6.71 11.82 -28.29
CA GLU A 43 -5.75 10.82 -28.71
C GLU A 43 -6.17 9.37 -28.39
N ALA A 44 -7.28 9.15 -27.67
CA ALA A 44 -7.76 7.81 -27.30
C ALA A 44 -8.01 6.90 -28.52
N HIS A 45 -8.44 7.46 -29.64
CA HIS A 45 -8.64 6.71 -30.90
C HIS A 45 -7.32 6.20 -31.49
N ILE A 46 -6.20 6.92 -31.27
CA ILE A 46 -4.85 6.52 -31.73
C ILE A 46 -4.41 5.26 -30.98
N VAL A 47 -4.59 5.24 -29.66
CA VAL A 47 -4.23 4.10 -28.80
C VAL A 47 -5.08 2.87 -29.14
N LYS A 48 -6.39 3.03 -29.30
CA LYS A 48 -7.28 1.94 -29.74
C LYS A 48 -6.87 1.40 -31.11
N GLY A 49 -6.56 2.29 -32.06
CA GLY A 49 -6.09 1.93 -33.39
C GLY A 49 -4.75 1.18 -33.38
N PHE A 50 -3.83 1.60 -32.51
CA PHE A 50 -2.53 0.95 -32.31
C PHE A 50 -2.71 -0.52 -31.91
N PHE A 51 -3.45 -0.79 -30.82
CA PHE A 51 -3.64 -2.18 -30.36
C PHE A 51 -4.52 -3.01 -31.31
N LYS A 52 -5.49 -2.41 -31.98
CA LYS A 52 -6.31 -3.08 -33.00
C LYS A 52 -5.48 -3.57 -34.18
N THR A 53 -4.44 -2.81 -34.57
CA THR A 53 -3.60 -3.13 -35.73
C THR A 53 -2.24 -3.72 -35.37
N PHE A 54 -1.95 -3.91 -34.08
CA PHE A 54 -0.65 -4.27 -33.55
C PHE A 54 -0.04 -5.51 -34.23
N HIS A 55 -0.80 -6.61 -34.31
CA HIS A 55 -0.33 -7.86 -34.92
C HIS A 55 -0.06 -7.74 -36.43
N ARG A 56 -0.71 -6.78 -37.10
CA ARG A 56 -0.48 -6.50 -38.52
C ARG A 56 0.76 -5.65 -38.74
N THR A 57 1.01 -4.66 -37.87
CA THR A 57 2.13 -3.72 -38.00
C THR A 57 3.43 -4.25 -37.38
N HIS A 58 3.34 -5.15 -36.40
CA HIS A 58 4.48 -5.77 -35.72
C HIS A 58 4.54 -7.26 -36.05
N LYS A 59 4.64 -7.58 -37.35
CA LYS A 59 4.77 -8.97 -37.80
C LYS A 59 6.00 -9.61 -37.19
N GLY A 60 5.82 -10.78 -36.60
CA GLY A 60 6.92 -11.52 -35.96
C GLY A 60 7.22 -11.07 -34.53
N PHE A 61 6.45 -10.15 -33.94
CA PHE A 61 6.54 -9.85 -32.51
C PHE A 61 6.35 -11.14 -31.69
N GLN A 62 7.25 -11.35 -30.71
CA GLN A 62 7.30 -12.56 -29.91
C GLN A 62 6.82 -12.27 -28.49
N PHE A 63 5.66 -12.80 -28.13
CA PHE A 63 5.18 -12.84 -26.76
C PHE A 63 5.80 -14.03 -26.02
N VAL A 64 5.76 -13.97 -24.69
CA VAL A 64 6.06 -15.10 -23.81
C VAL A 64 4.76 -15.58 -23.18
N VAL A 65 4.53 -16.89 -23.17
CA VAL A 65 3.44 -17.49 -22.40
C VAL A 65 4.01 -17.91 -21.04
N ALA A 66 3.53 -17.28 -19.98
CA ALA A 66 4.08 -17.48 -18.64
C ALA A 66 2.97 -17.77 -17.62
N GLU A 67 3.24 -18.75 -16.76
CA GLU A 67 2.46 -19.03 -15.56
C GLU A 67 2.99 -18.19 -14.40
N LEU A 68 2.09 -17.47 -13.75
CA LEU A 68 2.39 -16.64 -12.60
C LEU A 68 2.30 -17.46 -11.31
N PHE A 69 2.77 -16.87 -10.21
CA PHE A 69 2.72 -17.48 -8.88
C PHE A 69 1.31 -17.91 -8.43
N ASP A 70 0.27 -17.27 -8.97
CA ASP A 70 -1.13 -17.58 -8.65
C ASP A 70 -1.69 -18.78 -9.45
N GLY A 71 -0.84 -19.43 -10.26
CA GLY A 71 -1.14 -20.54 -11.15
C GLY A 71 -1.76 -20.12 -12.48
N THR A 72 -2.07 -18.84 -12.68
CA THR A 72 -2.71 -18.38 -13.92
C THR A 72 -1.70 -18.15 -15.03
N THR A 73 -2.06 -18.47 -16.27
CA THR A 73 -1.20 -18.34 -17.45
C THR A 73 -1.58 -17.12 -18.27
N HIS A 74 -0.62 -16.29 -18.65
CA HIS A 74 -0.83 -15.05 -19.38
C HIS A 74 0.14 -14.89 -20.54
N LEU A 75 -0.25 -14.08 -21.53
CA LEU A 75 0.68 -13.48 -22.47
C LEU A 75 1.40 -12.31 -21.79
N VAL A 76 2.72 -12.40 -21.72
CA VAL A 76 3.58 -11.36 -21.19
C VAL A 76 4.61 -10.94 -22.24
N VAL A 77 5.15 -9.74 -22.07
CA VAL A 77 6.24 -9.19 -22.88
C VAL A 77 7.45 -8.93 -21.99
N ARG A 78 8.66 -9.05 -22.54
CA ARG A 78 9.90 -8.74 -21.83
C ARG A 78 10.03 -7.24 -21.61
N ALA A 79 10.88 -6.82 -20.66
CA ALA A 79 11.09 -5.41 -20.34
C ALA A 79 11.49 -4.56 -21.57
N ASP A 80 12.39 -5.07 -22.41
CA ASP A 80 12.84 -4.37 -23.62
C ASP A 80 11.70 -4.20 -24.63
N ASP A 81 10.91 -5.26 -24.85
CA ASP A 81 9.74 -5.21 -25.72
C ASP A 81 8.67 -4.25 -25.18
N TYR A 82 8.43 -4.26 -23.85
CA TYR A 82 7.54 -3.30 -23.19
C TYR A 82 7.98 -1.86 -23.46
N GLN A 83 9.27 -1.58 -23.28
CA GLN A 83 9.84 -0.25 -23.51
C GLN A 83 9.70 0.17 -24.97
N GLY A 84 9.96 -0.74 -25.92
CA GLY A 84 9.76 -0.49 -27.35
C GLY A 84 8.31 -0.16 -27.72
N ILE A 85 7.34 -0.91 -27.19
CA ILE A 85 5.90 -0.63 -27.39
C ILE A 85 5.55 0.75 -26.79
N LYS A 86 6.07 1.06 -25.60
CA LYS A 86 5.83 2.33 -24.90
C LYS A 86 6.33 3.51 -25.74
N GLU A 87 7.60 3.50 -26.14
CA GLU A 87 8.22 4.58 -26.91
C GLU A 87 7.52 4.81 -28.25
N GLU A 88 7.11 3.74 -28.92
CA GLU A 88 6.37 3.85 -30.16
C GLU A 88 5.02 4.55 -29.97
N LEU A 89 4.29 4.19 -28.92
CA LEU A 89 2.97 4.75 -28.67
C LEU A 89 3.06 6.19 -28.14
N GLU A 90 4.06 6.51 -27.31
CA GLU A 90 4.36 7.90 -26.88
C GLU A 90 4.70 8.77 -28.09
N ARG A 91 5.49 8.25 -29.05
CA ARG A 91 5.80 8.98 -30.29
C ARG A 91 4.56 9.22 -31.16
N ARG A 92 3.63 8.25 -31.25
CA ARG A 92 2.39 8.38 -32.04
C ARG A 92 1.40 9.36 -31.40
N THR A 93 1.35 9.40 -30.09
CA THR A 93 0.41 10.24 -29.32
C THR A 93 0.97 11.60 -28.92
N LYS A 94 2.30 11.76 -28.92
CA LYS A 94 3.04 12.90 -28.36
C LYS A 94 2.72 13.15 -26.87
N LYS A 95 2.34 12.10 -26.14
CA LYS A 95 2.03 12.12 -24.70
C LYS A 95 2.85 11.07 -23.99
N ASN A 96 3.11 11.28 -22.71
CA ASN A 96 3.77 10.29 -21.87
C ASN A 96 2.77 9.22 -21.40
N LEU A 97 3.22 7.97 -21.36
CA LEU A 97 2.44 6.84 -20.88
C LEU A 97 2.78 6.52 -19.43
N PRO A 98 1.77 6.22 -18.59
CA PRO A 98 2.02 5.75 -17.23
C PRO A 98 2.75 4.40 -17.27
N LYS A 99 3.58 4.16 -16.24
CA LYS A 99 4.26 2.88 -16.07
C LYS A 99 3.24 1.80 -15.73
N VAL A 100 3.36 0.65 -16.40
CA VAL A 100 2.52 -0.53 -16.16
C VAL A 100 3.27 -1.46 -15.22
N SER A 101 2.53 -2.08 -14.29
CA SER A 101 3.11 -3.02 -13.33
C SER A 101 3.79 -4.21 -14.03
N HIS A 102 4.92 -4.65 -13.51
CA HIS A 102 5.60 -5.86 -13.98
C HIS A 102 5.37 -7.02 -13.01
N VAL A 103 5.68 -8.22 -13.48
CA VAL A 103 5.75 -9.47 -12.72
C VAL A 103 7.13 -10.08 -12.93
N SER A 104 7.63 -10.76 -11.90
CA SER A 104 8.95 -11.42 -11.89
C SER A 104 8.80 -12.84 -11.35
N GLY A 105 9.82 -13.69 -11.56
CA GLY A 105 9.81 -15.07 -11.07
C GLY A 105 8.71 -15.91 -11.70
N VAL A 106 8.45 -15.72 -12.99
CA VAL A 106 7.40 -16.44 -13.72
C VAL A 106 7.91 -17.78 -14.23
N LYS A 107 7.02 -18.76 -14.35
CA LYS A 107 7.32 -20.03 -15.00
C LYS A 107 7.00 -19.92 -16.48
N ILE A 108 8.02 -19.85 -17.32
CA ILE A 108 7.86 -19.83 -18.77
C ILE A 108 7.27 -21.17 -19.24
N LYS A 109 6.16 -21.09 -19.99
CA LYS A 109 5.52 -22.23 -20.65
C LYS A 109 5.88 -22.27 -22.14
N GLU A 110 6.00 -21.12 -22.77
CA GLU A 110 6.41 -20.96 -24.18
C GLU A 110 7.23 -19.67 -24.29
N GLU A 111 8.51 -19.78 -24.67
CA GLU A 111 9.42 -18.62 -24.75
C GLU A 111 9.09 -17.65 -25.90
N ARG A 112 8.46 -18.15 -26.96
CA ARG A 112 8.26 -17.42 -28.20
C ARG A 112 6.90 -17.78 -28.79
N LYS A 113 5.94 -16.88 -28.64
CA LYS A 113 4.61 -16.98 -29.20
C LYS A 113 4.36 -15.82 -30.16
N SER A 114 4.04 -16.12 -31.41
CA SER A 114 3.61 -15.12 -32.38
C SER A 114 2.20 -15.37 -32.87
N PHE A 115 1.50 -14.30 -33.27
CA PHE A 115 0.15 -14.38 -33.81
C PHE A 115 0.12 -13.76 -35.21
N PRO A 116 -0.47 -14.44 -36.22
CA PRO A 116 -0.58 -13.89 -37.57
C PRO A 116 -1.50 -12.67 -37.65
N ASP A 117 -2.49 -12.57 -36.77
CA ASP A 117 -3.49 -11.51 -36.75
C ASP A 117 -4.10 -11.31 -35.36
N PHE A 118 -5.03 -10.36 -35.25
CA PHE A 118 -5.72 -10.05 -34.00
C PHE A 118 -6.69 -11.15 -33.56
N GLU A 119 -7.35 -11.85 -34.48
CA GLU A 119 -8.34 -12.88 -34.13
C GLU A 119 -7.66 -14.11 -33.53
N SER A 120 -6.55 -14.58 -34.11
CA SER A 120 -5.74 -15.67 -33.54
C SER A 120 -5.17 -15.34 -32.16
N HIS A 121 -4.71 -14.10 -31.94
CA HIS A 121 -4.33 -13.62 -30.60
C HIS A 121 -5.51 -13.61 -29.64
N ARG A 122 -6.69 -13.16 -30.10
CA ARG A 122 -7.91 -13.09 -29.30
C ARG A 122 -8.40 -14.47 -28.91
N GLU A 123 -8.46 -15.43 -29.83
CA GLU A 123 -8.84 -16.82 -29.57
C GLU A 123 -7.94 -17.46 -28.52
N PHE A 124 -6.62 -17.30 -28.66
CA PHE A 124 -5.66 -17.78 -27.66
C PHE A 124 -5.81 -17.09 -26.31
N SER A 125 -6.03 -15.77 -26.30
CA SER A 125 -6.28 -15.04 -25.06
C SER A 125 -7.57 -15.50 -24.37
N MET A 126 -8.61 -15.85 -25.15
CA MET A 126 -9.86 -16.39 -24.62
C MET A 126 -9.70 -17.81 -24.06
N SER A 127 -8.87 -18.66 -24.67
CA SER A 127 -8.59 -19.99 -24.12
C SER A 127 -7.86 -19.88 -22.78
N LEU A 128 -6.83 -19.04 -22.68
CA LEU A 128 -6.14 -18.74 -21.42
C LEU A 128 -7.10 -18.19 -20.37
N LYS A 129 -8.02 -17.29 -20.76
CA LYS A 129 -9.04 -16.76 -19.85
C LYS A 129 -9.93 -17.88 -19.29
N SER A 130 -10.41 -18.78 -20.13
CA SER A 130 -11.26 -19.91 -19.72
C SER A 130 -10.54 -20.84 -18.74
N GLU A 131 -9.27 -21.15 -18.99
CA GLU A 131 -8.44 -21.93 -18.08
C GLU A 131 -8.19 -21.22 -16.75
N ASN A 132 -7.84 -19.94 -16.81
CA ASN A 132 -7.62 -19.10 -15.63
C ASN A 132 -8.89 -18.94 -14.78
N ASP A 133 -10.08 -18.88 -15.40
CA ASP A 133 -11.35 -18.77 -14.69
C ASP A 133 -11.66 -20.05 -13.90
N LYS A 134 -11.27 -21.23 -14.40
CA LYS A 134 -11.36 -22.50 -13.64
C LYS A 134 -10.43 -22.49 -12.42
N ILE A 135 -9.20 -21.97 -12.59
CA ILE A 135 -8.23 -21.84 -11.48
C ILE A 135 -8.79 -20.89 -10.42
N ARG A 136 -9.31 -19.73 -10.85
CA ARG A 136 -9.93 -18.73 -9.96
C ARG A 136 -11.12 -19.30 -9.20
N GLN A 137 -11.97 -20.08 -9.88
CA GLN A 137 -13.10 -20.73 -9.23
C GLN A 137 -12.65 -21.71 -8.14
N ARG A 138 -11.69 -22.59 -8.47
CA ARG A 138 -11.14 -23.55 -7.52
C ARG A 138 -10.54 -22.87 -6.30
N ARG A 139 -9.71 -21.84 -6.49
CA ARG A 139 -9.11 -21.07 -5.40
C ARG A 139 -10.16 -20.44 -4.49
N ARG A 140 -11.24 -19.89 -5.06
CA ARG A 140 -12.36 -19.34 -4.26
C ARG A 140 -13.07 -20.42 -3.45
N GLU A 141 -13.26 -21.61 -4.00
CA GLU A 141 -13.84 -22.75 -3.27
C GLU A 141 -12.92 -23.22 -2.13
N GLU A 142 -11.60 -23.30 -2.38
CA GLU A 142 -10.59 -23.62 -1.37
C GLU A 142 -10.59 -22.59 -0.24
N ALA A 143 -10.60 -21.30 -0.55
CA ALA A 143 -10.66 -20.24 0.46
C ALA A 143 -11.95 -20.29 1.29
N LYS A 144 -13.11 -20.62 0.68
CA LYS A 144 -14.35 -20.84 1.43
C LYS A 144 -14.24 -22.02 2.39
N LYS A 145 -13.63 -23.13 1.96
CA LYS A 145 -13.37 -24.28 2.83
C LYS A 145 -12.44 -23.89 3.98
N HIS A 146 -11.38 -23.15 3.68
CA HIS A 146 -10.40 -22.65 4.65
C HIS A 146 -11.04 -21.76 5.71
N LEU A 147 -11.93 -20.85 5.30
CA LEU A 147 -12.69 -20.01 6.22
C LEU A 147 -13.65 -20.83 7.10
N ASN A 148 -14.31 -21.84 6.55
CA ASN A 148 -15.18 -22.71 7.34
C ASN A 148 -14.39 -23.52 8.37
N MET A 149 -13.22 -24.04 7.98
CA MET A 149 -12.29 -24.71 8.91
C MET A 149 -11.89 -23.78 10.06
N LEU A 150 -11.57 -22.52 9.77
CA LEU A 150 -11.26 -21.54 10.82
C LEU A 150 -12.45 -21.35 11.76
N ARG A 151 -13.66 -21.14 11.20
CA ARG A 151 -14.88 -20.95 12.00
C ARG A 151 -15.16 -22.14 12.92
N ASP A 152 -15.01 -23.36 12.42
CA ASP A 152 -15.28 -24.56 13.22
C ASP A 152 -14.20 -24.76 14.29
N SER A 153 -12.95 -24.42 14.00
CA SER A 153 -11.85 -24.45 14.96
C SER A 153 -12.01 -23.40 16.07
N LEU A 154 -12.52 -22.21 15.74
CA LEU A 154 -12.84 -21.17 16.72
C LEU A 154 -14.08 -21.50 17.57
N LYS A 155 -15.02 -22.30 17.06
CA LYS A 155 -16.13 -22.82 17.89
C LYS A 155 -15.67 -23.82 18.94
N SER A 156 -14.76 -24.73 18.56
CA SER A 156 -14.23 -25.73 19.49
C SER A 156 -13.20 -25.15 20.46
N LYS A 157 -12.43 -24.14 20.01
CA LYS A 157 -11.45 -23.44 20.81
C LYS A 157 -11.57 -21.92 20.59
N PRO A 158 -12.34 -21.21 21.45
CA PRO A 158 -12.60 -19.77 21.27
C PRO A 158 -11.38 -18.87 21.51
N TYR A 159 -10.43 -19.33 22.31
CA TYR A 159 -9.25 -18.56 22.73
C TYR A 159 -7.95 -19.30 22.40
N PRO A 160 -7.70 -19.63 21.13
CA PRO A 160 -6.52 -20.36 20.71
C PRO A 160 -5.25 -19.53 20.93
N ARG A 161 -4.17 -20.21 21.34
CA ARG A 161 -2.80 -19.71 21.20
C ARG A 161 -2.38 -19.94 19.76
N VAL A 162 -2.07 -18.87 19.05
CA VAL A 162 -1.69 -18.89 17.64
C VAL A 162 -0.24 -18.50 17.48
N MET A 163 0.42 -19.06 16.48
CA MET A 163 1.76 -18.64 16.07
C MET A 163 1.72 -18.22 14.61
N ALA A 164 1.92 -16.93 14.36
CA ALA A 164 2.16 -16.41 13.02
C ALA A 164 3.66 -16.48 12.74
N PHE A 165 4.05 -16.98 11.58
CA PHE A 165 5.46 -17.10 11.23
C PHE A 165 5.71 -16.79 9.77
N ASP A 166 6.97 -16.47 9.47
CA ASP A 166 7.49 -16.20 8.14
C ASP A 166 8.95 -16.66 8.06
N VAL A 167 9.34 -17.14 6.88
CA VAL A 167 10.69 -17.66 6.61
C VAL A 167 11.22 -17.00 5.35
N GLU A 168 12.28 -16.22 5.48
CA GLU A 168 12.93 -15.59 4.33
C GLU A 168 14.07 -16.46 3.83
N THR A 169 14.09 -16.65 2.51
CA THR A 169 15.05 -17.50 1.82
C THR A 169 15.87 -16.70 0.83
N TYR A 170 17.04 -17.24 0.48
CA TYR A 170 17.89 -16.66 -0.53
C TYR A 170 17.16 -16.62 -1.88
N GLU A 171 17.24 -15.48 -2.56
CA GLU A 171 16.42 -15.24 -3.74
C GLU A 171 16.79 -16.10 -4.95
N TYR A 172 18.03 -16.62 -5.00
CA TYR A 172 18.57 -17.46 -6.08
C TYR A 172 18.46 -18.96 -5.83
N ASP A 173 18.45 -19.38 -4.57
CA ASP A 173 18.08 -20.73 -4.19
C ASP A 173 17.11 -20.64 -3.02
N LYS A 174 15.87 -21.03 -3.27
CA LYS A 174 14.82 -20.94 -2.24
C LYS A 174 15.03 -21.94 -1.10
N VAL A 175 16.18 -22.60 -1.01
CA VAL A 175 16.50 -23.61 0.00
C VAL A 175 17.28 -22.98 1.16
N THR A 176 18.15 -22.01 0.87
CA THR A 176 18.96 -21.35 1.88
C THR A 176 18.11 -20.39 2.69
N VAL A 177 17.88 -20.71 3.97
CA VAL A 177 17.14 -19.86 4.92
C VAL A 177 18.04 -18.75 5.44
N LEU A 178 17.61 -17.50 5.32
CA LEU A 178 18.36 -16.32 5.76
C LEU A 178 17.91 -15.85 7.13
N GLU A 179 16.60 -15.91 7.38
CA GLU A 179 16.00 -15.55 8.66
C GLU A 179 14.66 -16.26 8.89
N VAL A 180 14.27 -16.34 10.15
CA VAL A 180 12.99 -16.89 10.60
C VAL A 180 12.39 -15.92 11.62
N GLY A 181 11.19 -15.43 11.33
CA GLY A 181 10.42 -14.57 12.22
C GLY A 181 9.14 -15.27 12.67
N TYR A 182 8.78 -15.18 13.94
CA TYR A 182 7.47 -15.62 14.41
C TYR A 182 6.99 -14.89 15.65
N VAL A 183 5.68 -14.84 15.78
CA VAL A 183 4.95 -14.18 16.85
C VAL A 183 3.96 -15.16 17.45
N ILE A 184 3.89 -15.23 18.77
CA ILE A 184 2.94 -16.04 19.52
C ILE A 184 2.00 -15.10 20.26
N ALA A 185 0.69 -15.32 20.12
CA ALA A 185 -0.32 -14.54 20.84
C ALA A 185 -1.57 -15.39 21.10
N LYS A 186 -2.44 -14.93 21.99
CA LYS A 186 -3.81 -15.43 22.05
C LYS A 186 -4.67 -14.58 21.12
N ILE A 187 -5.61 -15.20 20.41
CA ILE A 187 -6.41 -14.47 19.41
C ILE A 187 -7.28 -13.36 20.03
N ASP A 188 -7.69 -13.51 21.30
CA ASP A 188 -8.49 -12.53 22.05
C ASP A 188 -7.67 -11.45 22.72
N LYS A 189 -6.33 -11.58 22.68
CA LYS A 189 -5.37 -10.64 23.25
C LYS A 189 -4.16 -10.48 22.34
N PRO A 190 -4.36 -10.01 21.09
CA PRO A 190 -3.28 -9.90 20.11
C PRO A 190 -2.16 -8.93 20.54
N GLU A 191 -2.43 -8.00 21.45
CA GLU A 191 -1.45 -7.08 22.02
C GLU A 191 -0.50 -7.73 23.05
N GLU A 192 -0.92 -8.83 23.69
CA GLU A 192 -0.08 -9.63 24.59
C GLU A 192 0.68 -10.68 23.77
N GLN A 193 1.70 -10.24 23.03
CA GLN A 193 2.45 -11.08 22.09
C GLN A 193 3.91 -11.30 22.48
N GLU A 194 4.41 -12.50 22.19
CA GLU A 194 5.82 -12.86 22.27
C GLU A 194 6.41 -12.89 20.86
N THR A 195 7.51 -12.18 20.65
CA THR A 195 8.08 -11.96 19.33
C THR A 195 9.49 -12.51 19.24
N PHE A 196 9.77 -13.26 18.17
CA PHE A 196 11.04 -13.94 17.94
C PHE A 196 11.51 -13.67 16.52
N HIS A 197 12.79 -13.31 16.39
CA HIS A 197 13.42 -13.05 15.11
C HIS A 197 14.85 -13.58 15.11
N TYR A 198 15.13 -14.54 14.23
CA TYR A 198 16.40 -15.24 14.13
C TYR A 198 17.04 -15.00 12.77
N ILE A 199 18.26 -14.48 12.76
CA ILE A 199 19.10 -14.38 11.57
C ILE A 199 20.02 -15.59 11.57
N ILE A 200 20.07 -16.31 10.44
CA ILE A 200 20.83 -17.56 10.32
C ILE A 200 22.32 -17.25 10.12
N GLU A 201 23.14 -17.62 11.10
CA GLU A 201 24.55 -17.25 11.17
C GLU A 201 25.38 -17.85 10.03
N GLU A 202 25.09 -19.11 9.66
CA GLU A 202 25.78 -19.82 8.59
C GLU A 202 25.58 -19.13 7.22
N ASN A 203 24.47 -18.41 7.05
CA ASN A 203 24.01 -17.85 5.78
C ASN A 203 24.17 -16.33 5.70
N LEU A 204 24.96 -15.71 6.58
CA LEU A 204 25.24 -14.26 6.56
C LEU A 204 25.96 -13.78 5.30
N HIS A 205 26.63 -14.69 4.58
CA HIS A 205 27.33 -14.39 3.34
C HIS A 205 26.40 -14.29 2.12
N PHE A 206 25.13 -14.71 2.26
CA PHE A 206 24.09 -14.50 1.26
C PHE A 206 23.31 -13.22 1.58
N SER A 207 22.92 -12.45 0.56
CA SER A 207 22.08 -11.25 0.71
C SER A 207 21.10 -11.11 -0.43
N ASN A 208 19.83 -10.83 -0.13
CA ASN A 208 18.82 -10.54 -1.14
C ASN A 208 18.88 -9.06 -1.55
N LYS A 209 19.03 -8.77 -2.84
CA LYS A 209 19.10 -7.39 -3.35
C LYS A 209 18.47 -7.23 -4.72
N ASP A 210 18.45 -8.30 -5.51
CA ASP A 210 18.08 -8.22 -6.93
C ASP A 210 16.56 -8.30 -7.12
N PHE A 211 15.85 -9.04 -6.25
CA PHE A 211 14.39 -9.21 -6.32
C PHE A 211 13.69 -8.79 -5.03
N VAL A 212 14.31 -9.04 -3.88
CA VAL A 212 13.73 -8.73 -2.56
C VAL A 212 14.75 -7.94 -1.74
N PRO A 213 14.38 -6.84 -1.07
CA PRO A 213 15.32 -6.11 -0.23
C PRO A 213 15.74 -6.93 0.99
N ASP A 214 17.04 -6.97 1.29
CA ASP A 214 17.56 -7.51 2.55
C ASP A 214 17.20 -6.58 3.73
N ASN A 215 16.17 -6.95 4.48
CA ASN A 215 15.71 -6.21 5.66
C ASN A 215 16.00 -6.94 6.97
N ARG A 216 16.88 -7.96 6.99
CA ARG A 216 17.06 -8.82 8.17
C ARG A 216 17.51 -8.10 9.44
N GLU A 217 18.21 -6.99 9.28
CA GLU A 217 18.68 -6.13 10.37
C GLU A 217 17.69 -4.99 10.72
N ARG A 218 16.51 -4.95 10.08
CA ARG A 218 15.50 -3.90 10.23
C ARG A 218 14.24 -4.38 10.93
N PHE A 219 14.38 -5.38 11.80
CA PHE A 219 13.27 -5.90 12.58
C PHE A 219 12.72 -4.84 13.55
N LYS A 220 11.46 -4.44 13.37
CA LYS A 220 10.85 -3.32 14.13
C LYS A 220 10.16 -3.74 15.43
N PHE A 221 9.94 -5.05 15.64
CA PHE A 221 9.09 -5.57 16.71
C PHE A 221 9.89 -6.25 17.82
N GLY A 222 11.16 -5.90 17.97
CA GLY A 222 12.03 -6.47 18.99
C GLY A 222 13.49 -6.49 18.54
N THR A 223 14.25 -7.46 19.02
CA THR A 223 15.66 -7.63 18.70
C THR A 223 15.88 -8.91 17.89
N SER A 224 16.59 -8.80 16.77
CA SER A 224 17.11 -9.96 16.05
C SER A 224 18.20 -10.67 16.87
N LYS A 225 18.18 -12.00 16.87
CA LYS A 225 19.27 -12.83 17.41
C LYS A 225 19.93 -13.60 16.27
N ARG A 226 21.26 -13.60 16.21
CA ARG A 226 22.02 -14.44 15.30
C ARG A 226 22.19 -15.81 15.95
N VAL A 227 21.79 -16.86 15.25
CA VAL A 227 21.80 -18.24 15.74
C VAL A 227 22.06 -19.20 14.57
N SER A 228 22.44 -20.44 14.88
CA SER A 228 22.48 -21.50 13.86
C SER A 228 21.08 -21.85 13.35
N LEU A 229 20.98 -22.37 12.12
CA LEU A 229 19.70 -22.87 11.60
C LEU A 229 19.11 -23.98 12.48
N VAL A 230 19.97 -24.85 13.01
CA VAL A 230 19.59 -25.93 13.92
C VAL A 230 18.99 -25.36 15.20
N GLU A 231 19.65 -24.38 15.83
CA GLU A 231 19.15 -23.75 17.05
C GLU A 231 17.83 -22.99 16.80
N ALA A 232 17.70 -22.30 15.67
CA ALA A 232 16.45 -21.64 15.28
C ALA A 232 15.31 -22.66 15.16
N ALA A 233 15.58 -23.79 14.50
CA ALA A 233 14.62 -24.87 14.30
C ALA A 233 14.20 -25.54 15.62
N GLU A 234 15.14 -25.81 16.52
CA GLU A 234 14.86 -26.36 17.85
C GLU A 234 13.97 -25.43 18.68
N LYS A 235 14.26 -24.13 18.68
CA LYS A 235 13.43 -23.12 19.37
C LYS A 235 12.04 -23.02 18.78
N PHE A 236 11.94 -23.01 17.45
CA PHE A 236 10.67 -22.97 16.73
C PHE A 236 9.82 -24.21 17.04
N GLN A 237 10.41 -25.40 16.95
CA GLN A 237 9.76 -26.67 17.27
C GLN A 237 9.27 -26.74 18.72
N LYS A 238 10.07 -26.25 19.67
CA LYS A 238 9.71 -26.17 21.08
C LYS A 238 8.47 -25.30 21.28
N HIS A 239 8.41 -24.14 20.63
CA HIS A 239 7.28 -23.24 20.76
C HIS A 239 6.01 -23.78 20.09
N ILE A 240 6.11 -24.44 18.92
CA ILE A 240 4.95 -25.04 18.24
C ILE A 240 4.19 -26.04 19.12
N ALA A 241 4.87 -26.74 20.02
CA ALA A 241 4.27 -27.78 20.85
C ALA A 241 2.99 -27.28 21.57
N ASP A 242 3.03 -26.06 22.09
CA ASP A 242 1.96 -25.41 22.88
C ASP A 242 1.03 -24.50 22.05
N ILE A 243 1.17 -24.51 20.72
CA ILE A 243 0.35 -23.71 19.81
C ILE A 243 -0.84 -24.52 19.31
N ASP A 244 -1.99 -23.87 19.22
CA ASP A 244 -3.20 -24.46 18.67
C ASP A 244 -3.19 -24.41 17.15
N PHE A 245 -2.97 -23.20 16.61
CA PHE A 245 -3.01 -22.94 15.18
C PHE A 245 -1.79 -22.15 14.73
N LEU A 246 -1.30 -22.48 13.55
CA LEU A 246 -0.29 -21.70 12.86
C LEU A 246 -0.96 -20.74 11.88
N VAL A 247 -0.31 -19.61 11.63
CA VAL A 247 -0.78 -18.58 10.71
C VAL A 247 0.35 -18.21 9.77
N THR A 248 0.04 -18.14 8.47
CA THR A 248 1.01 -17.78 7.42
C THR A 248 0.41 -16.74 6.48
N HIS A 249 1.23 -16.18 5.60
CA HIS A 249 0.76 -15.35 4.49
C HIS A 249 1.36 -15.85 3.18
N ALA A 250 0.56 -16.54 2.36
CA ALA A 250 1.02 -17.24 1.16
C ALA A 250 2.04 -18.37 1.45
N GLY A 251 1.97 -18.99 2.63
CA GLY A 251 3.00 -19.89 3.17
C GLY A 251 2.99 -21.33 2.62
N HIS A 252 2.46 -21.55 1.42
CA HIS A 252 2.36 -22.88 0.80
C HIS A 252 3.70 -23.60 0.65
N ASN A 253 4.82 -22.88 0.56
CA ASN A 253 6.15 -23.47 0.48
C ASN A 253 6.81 -23.64 1.86
N ASP A 254 6.36 -22.90 2.87
CA ASP A 254 6.99 -22.87 4.19
C ASP A 254 6.93 -24.23 4.88
N GLU A 255 5.85 -24.99 4.69
CA GLU A 255 5.72 -26.34 5.25
C GLU A 255 6.83 -27.29 4.79
N GLN A 256 7.19 -27.23 3.50
CA GLN A 256 8.26 -28.06 2.94
C GLN A 256 9.63 -27.64 3.49
N TYR A 257 9.84 -26.35 3.66
CA TYR A 257 11.08 -25.82 4.24
C TYR A 257 11.25 -26.20 5.70
N LEU A 258 10.20 -26.01 6.50
CA LEU A 258 10.20 -26.38 7.91
C LEU A 258 10.46 -27.87 8.08
N ALA A 259 9.85 -28.73 7.25
CA ALA A 259 10.14 -30.16 7.23
C ALA A 259 11.62 -30.45 6.91
N GLY A 260 12.20 -29.74 5.93
CA GLY A 260 13.63 -29.83 5.60
C GLY A 260 14.57 -29.39 6.73
N CYS A 261 14.11 -28.48 7.59
CA CYS A 261 14.82 -28.03 8.79
C CYS A 261 14.60 -28.94 10.01
N GLY A 262 13.90 -30.07 9.86
CA GLY A 262 13.59 -30.99 10.96
C GLY A 262 12.41 -30.55 11.84
N ILE A 263 11.64 -29.55 11.40
CA ILE A 263 10.45 -29.07 12.12
C ILE A 263 9.23 -29.84 11.65
N SER A 264 8.56 -30.52 12.58
CA SER A 264 7.32 -31.23 12.33
C SER A 264 6.11 -30.36 12.66
N LEU A 265 5.30 -30.10 11.64
CA LEU A 265 3.98 -29.45 11.77
C LEU A 265 2.83 -30.46 11.93
N LYS A 266 3.16 -31.75 12.14
CA LYS A 266 2.17 -32.83 12.15
C LYS A 266 1.09 -32.57 13.21
N GLY A 267 -0.17 -32.55 12.77
CA GLY A 267 -1.33 -32.34 13.64
C GLY A 267 -1.62 -30.89 13.98
N LYS A 268 -0.83 -29.91 13.50
CA LYS A 268 -1.13 -28.49 13.63
C LYS A 268 -1.97 -28.04 12.45
N GLN A 269 -3.03 -27.29 12.73
CA GLN A 269 -3.81 -26.61 11.69
C GLN A 269 -3.09 -25.32 11.29
N ILE A 270 -3.07 -25.02 10.00
CA ILE A 270 -2.42 -23.84 9.43
C ILE A 270 -3.47 -22.98 8.75
N PHE A 271 -3.51 -21.70 9.09
CA PHE A 271 -4.41 -20.73 8.49
C PHE A 271 -3.65 -19.67 7.69
N ASP A 272 -3.70 -19.80 6.38
CA ASP A 272 -3.19 -18.79 5.45
C ASP A 272 -4.09 -17.54 5.38
N THR A 273 -3.53 -16.38 5.73
CA THR A 273 -4.23 -15.09 5.76
C THR A 273 -4.60 -14.56 4.37
N GLN A 274 -3.87 -14.91 3.30
CA GLN A 274 -4.23 -14.55 1.93
C GLN A 274 -5.50 -15.29 1.49
N MET A 275 -5.62 -16.57 1.84
CA MET A 275 -6.83 -17.38 1.57
C MET A 275 -8.02 -16.89 2.38
N LEU A 276 -7.82 -16.56 3.67
CA LEU A 276 -8.88 -15.97 4.49
C LEU A 276 -9.36 -14.62 3.93
N ALA A 277 -8.43 -13.74 3.52
CA ALA A 277 -8.75 -12.47 2.91
C ALA A 277 -9.57 -12.64 1.62
N MET A 278 -9.18 -13.58 0.75
CA MET A 278 -9.93 -13.88 -0.47
C MET A 278 -11.37 -14.36 -0.18
N ALA A 279 -11.58 -15.09 0.91
CA ALA A 279 -12.92 -15.54 1.31
C ALA A 279 -13.76 -14.45 1.96
N LEU A 280 -13.15 -13.57 2.76
CA LEU A 280 -13.84 -12.59 3.60
C LEU A 280 -14.06 -11.24 2.89
N LEU A 281 -13.10 -10.79 2.09
CA LEU A 281 -13.11 -9.47 1.46
C LEU A 281 -13.70 -9.55 0.04
N THR A 282 -15.04 -9.60 -0.02
CA THR A 282 -15.78 -9.67 -1.28
C THR A 282 -15.50 -8.46 -2.17
N GLY A 283 -15.11 -8.69 -3.42
CA GLY A 283 -14.84 -7.64 -4.40
C GLY A 283 -13.38 -7.18 -4.49
N GLY A 284 -12.51 -7.66 -3.59
CA GLY A 284 -11.07 -7.40 -3.71
C GLY A 284 -10.34 -8.33 -4.68
N PRO A 285 -9.00 -8.25 -4.77
CA PRO A 285 -8.20 -9.00 -5.73
C PRO A 285 -8.23 -10.50 -5.44
N GLN A 286 -7.83 -11.29 -6.44
CA GLN A 286 -7.68 -12.73 -6.29
C GLN A 286 -6.50 -13.12 -5.38
N THR A 287 -5.49 -12.25 -5.30
CA THR A 287 -4.32 -12.43 -4.45
C THR A 287 -4.07 -11.13 -3.68
N TYR A 288 -3.98 -11.26 -2.37
CA TYR A 288 -3.59 -10.18 -1.47
C TYR A 288 -2.11 -10.33 -1.16
N SER A 289 -1.31 -9.31 -1.48
CA SER A 289 -0.02 -9.15 -0.81
C SER A 289 -0.26 -8.68 0.61
N LEU A 290 0.68 -8.95 1.52
CA LEU A 290 0.58 -8.53 2.91
C LEU A 290 0.37 -7.02 3.02
N LYS A 291 1.17 -6.24 2.27
CA LYS A 291 1.04 -4.78 2.18
C LYS A 291 -0.38 -4.33 1.81
N ARG A 292 -0.98 -4.97 0.81
CA ARG A 292 -2.34 -4.61 0.40
C ARG A 292 -3.36 -4.99 1.46
N LEU A 293 -3.23 -6.18 2.04
CA LEU A 293 -4.16 -6.65 3.07
C LEU A 293 -4.14 -5.74 4.31
N LEU A 294 -2.94 -5.34 4.76
CA LEU A 294 -2.78 -4.38 5.86
C LEU A 294 -3.48 -3.04 5.56
N GLY A 295 -3.36 -2.57 4.31
CA GLY A 295 -4.06 -1.37 3.83
C GLY A 295 -5.58 -1.52 3.80
N ASP A 296 -6.09 -2.61 3.23
CA ASP A 296 -7.53 -2.87 3.08
C ASP A 296 -8.21 -3.11 4.44
N LEU A 297 -7.48 -3.67 5.42
CA LEU A 297 -7.93 -3.79 6.82
C LEU A 297 -7.67 -2.52 7.67
N ALA A 298 -7.02 -1.51 7.08
CA ALA A 298 -6.55 -0.28 7.71
C ALA A 298 -5.81 -0.48 9.04
N ILE A 299 -5.05 -1.58 9.18
CA ILE A 299 -4.32 -1.92 10.40
C ILE A 299 -3.26 -0.84 10.68
N GLU A 300 -2.41 -0.54 9.69
CA GLU A 300 -1.38 0.51 9.82
C GLU A 300 -1.99 1.87 10.13
N ARG A 301 -3.13 2.20 9.50
CA ARG A 301 -3.82 3.48 9.73
C ARG A 301 -4.30 3.60 11.17
N ARG A 302 -4.81 2.50 11.76
CA ARG A 302 -5.25 2.47 13.16
C ARG A 302 -4.11 2.53 14.16
N GLU A 303 -3.00 1.85 13.87
CA GLU A 303 -1.80 1.96 14.69
C GLU A 303 -1.26 3.39 14.70
N ASN A 304 -1.16 4.01 13.52
CA ASN A 304 -0.78 5.41 13.38
C ASN A 304 -1.75 6.35 14.10
N ALA A 305 -3.05 6.07 14.04
CA ALA A 305 -4.08 6.82 14.77
C ALA A 305 -3.90 6.71 16.30
N LYS A 306 -3.71 5.50 16.83
CA LYS A 306 -3.43 5.27 18.26
C LYS A 306 -2.15 5.98 18.70
N LYS A 307 -1.08 5.88 17.91
CA LYS A 307 0.19 6.57 18.14
C LYS A 307 0.02 8.08 18.19
N SER A 308 -0.73 8.65 17.23
CA SER A 308 -1.01 10.08 17.18
C SER A 308 -1.73 10.59 18.45
N VAL A 309 -2.69 9.83 18.98
CA VAL A 309 -3.35 10.16 20.26
C VAL A 309 -2.38 10.12 21.44
N MET A 310 -1.49 9.12 21.52
CA MET A 310 -0.46 9.04 22.56
C MET A 310 0.51 10.21 22.51
N GLU A 311 0.97 10.57 21.31
CA GLU A 311 1.86 11.71 21.08
C GLU A 311 1.19 13.04 21.45
N LEU A 312 -0.11 13.20 21.13
CA LEU A 312 -0.88 14.37 21.52
C LEU A 312 -0.99 14.47 23.05
N ARG A 313 -1.30 13.36 23.73
CA ARG A 313 -1.37 13.32 25.19
C ARG A 313 -0.02 13.71 25.83
N ALA A 314 1.08 13.16 25.32
CA ALA A 314 2.43 13.50 25.78
C ALA A 314 2.77 14.97 25.54
N LEU A 315 2.40 15.53 24.39
CA LEU A 315 2.59 16.94 24.07
C LEU A 315 1.84 17.84 25.05
N LEU A 316 0.55 17.57 25.30
CA LEU A 316 -0.29 18.38 26.18
C LEU A 316 0.20 18.35 27.62
N GLN A 317 0.75 17.22 28.09
CA GLN A 317 1.38 17.11 29.40
C GLN A 317 2.68 17.93 29.49
N ARG A 318 3.54 17.84 28.46
CA ARG A 318 4.84 18.52 28.43
C ARG A 318 4.72 20.02 28.19
N LYS A 319 3.76 20.43 27.36
CA LYS A 319 3.60 21.81 26.88
C LYS A 319 2.11 22.20 26.82
N PRO A 320 1.45 22.39 27.98
CA PRO A 320 0.02 22.69 28.04
C PRO A 320 -0.36 24.00 27.32
N ASN A 321 0.58 24.96 27.26
CA ASN A 321 0.42 26.25 26.58
C ASN A 321 0.93 26.25 25.14
N ALA A 322 1.05 25.08 24.50
CA ALA A 322 1.55 24.97 23.13
C ALA A 322 0.74 25.85 22.16
N ARG A 323 1.43 26.49 21.22
CA ARG A 323 0.83 27.22 20.09
C ARG A 323 0.70 26.28 18.91
N ALA A 324 -0.50 26.18 18.36
CA ALA A 324 -0.79 25.33 17.21
C ALA A 324 -1.03 26.16 15.95
N MET A 325 -0.62 25.62 14.80
CA MET A 325 -0.97 26.14 13.48
C MET A 325 -1.73 25.06 12.70
N ALA A 326 -2.99 25.31 12.38
CA ALA A 326 -3.71 24.50 11.39
C ALA A 326 -3.41 25.04 10.00
N ILE A 327 -3.15 24.16 9.04
CA ILE A 327 -2.77 24.52 7.67
C ILE A 327 -3.67 23.77 6.70
N ASP A 328 -4.06 24.45 5.63
CA ASP A 328 -4.71 23.85 4.47
C ASP A 328 -4.19 24.52 3.18
N ILE A 329 -4.13 23.75 2.09
CA ILE A 329 -3.58 24.17 0.80
C ILE A 329 -4.54 23.73 -0.29
N GLU A 330 -5.01 24.68 -1.09
CA GLU A 330 -5.78 24.37 -2.29
C GLU A 330 -4.88 24.34 -3.52
N THR A 331 -5.03 23.31 -4.33
CA THR A 331 -4.25 23.11 -5.55
C THR A 331 -5.16 23.04 -6.77
N TYR A 332 -4.60 23.25 -7.95
CA TYR A 332 -5.37 23.12 -9.17
C TYR A 332 -5.76 21.67 -9.42
N GLU A 333 -7.06 21.42 -9.61
CA GLU A 333 -7.63 20.07 -9.70
C GLU A 333 -7.10 19.24 -10.88
N ASN A 334 -6.57 19.90 -11.91
CA ASN A 334 -5.96 19.26 -13.09
C ASN A 334 -4.43 19.21 -13.04
N ASP A 335 -3.79 19.88 -12.06
CA ASP A 335 -2.35 19.83 -11.82
C ASP A 335 -2.03 20.21 -10.36
N HIS A 336 -1.95 19.20 -9.49
CA HIS A 336 -1.67 19.37 -8.06
C HIS A 336 -0.28 19.96 -7.74
N SER A 337 0.59 20.15 -8.74
CA SER A 337 1.84 20.90 -8.54
C SER A 337 1.62 22.42 -8.44
N LYS A 338 0.41 22.90 -8.75
CA LYS A 338 0.06 24.32 -8.78
C LYS A 338 -0.74 24.70 -7.54
N ILE A 339 -0.11 25.41 -6.61
CA ILE A 339 -0.76 25.94 -5.40
C ILE A 339 -1.60 27.17 -5.76
N LEU A 340 -2.89 27.14 -5.45
CA LEU A 340 -3.83 28.24 -5.70
C LEU A 340 -4.00 29.11 -4.46
N GLU A 341 -4.15 28.47 -3.30
CA GLU A 341 -4.41 29.13 -2.03
C GLU A 341 -3.58 28.48 -0.91
N ILE A 342 -3.22 29.31 0.07
CA ILE A 342 -2.58 28.87 1.32
C ILE A 342 -3.39 29.45 2.47
N GLY A 343 -3.92 28.58 3.33
CA GLY A 343 -4.66 28.96 4.52
C GLY A 343 -3.99 28.44 5.77
N PHE A 344 -3.94 29.28 6.81
CA PHE A 344 -3.54 28.79 8.12
C PHE A 344 -4.17 29.59 9.26
N VAL A 345 -4.37 28.91 10.39
CA VAL A 345 -4.88 29.49 11.64
C VAL A 345 -3.93 29.17 12.78
N ILE A 346 -3.50 30.20 13.50
CA ILE A 346 -2.62 30.07 14.66
C ILE A 346 -3.41 30.37 15.92
N THR A 347 -3.31 29.52 16.94
CA THR A 347 -3.93 29.77 18.25
C THR A 347 -3.19 29.09 19.40
N SER A 348 -3.51 29.48 20.63
CA SER A 348 -3.04 28.80 21.83
C SER A 348 -3.92 27.58 22.14
N LEU A 349 -3.31 26.42 22.43
CA LEU A 349 -4.05 25.24 22.87
C LEU A 349 -4.62 25.38 24.28
N ALA A 350 -4.05 26.24 25.14
CA ALA A 350 -4.56 26.47 26.49
C ALA A 350 -5.74 27.45 26.49
N SER A 351 -5.70 28.48 25.65
CA SER A 351 -6.70 29.55 25.60
C SER A 351 -7.00 29.92 24.16
N PRO A 352 -7.73 29.06 23.41
CA PRO A 352 -7.97 29.27 21.99
C PRO A 352 -8.91 30.45 21.72
N GLU A 353 -9.89 30.68 22.60
CA GLU A 353 -10.89 31.73 22.45
C GLU A 353 -10.24 33.12 22.48
N GLY A 354 -10.48 33.92 21.43
CA GLY A 354 -9.94 35.28 21.31
C GLY A 354 -8.47 35.40 20.89
N ASN A 355 -7.76 34.28 20.71
CA ASN A 355 -6.33 34.26 20.32
C ASN A 355 -6.10 33.69 18.91
N GLU A 356 -7.17 33.44 18.15
CA GLU A 356 -7.10 32.92 16.78
C GLU A 356 -6.64 33.99 15.79
N GLN A 357 -5.60 33.66 15.03
CA GLN A 357 -5.13 34.47 13.92
C GLN A 357 -5.27 33.66 12.64
N ALA A 358 -6.22 34.05 11.78
CA ALA A 358 -6.49 33.37 10.52
C ALA A 358 -5.91 34.14 9.33
N TYR A 359 -5.24 33.41 8.45
CA TYR A 359 -4.57 33.95 7.28
C TYR A 359 -5.00 33.18 6.05
N HIS A 360 -5.19 33.91 4.96
CA HIS A 360 -5.57 33.33 3.67
C HIS A 360 -4.83 34.07 2.55
N PHE A 361 -4.02 33.33 1.81
CA PHE A 361 -3.20 33.84 0.71
C PHE A 361 -3.67 33.24 -0.61
N ILE A 362 -3.92 34.10 -1.60
CA ILE A 362 -4.26 33.69 -2.97
C ILE A 362 -3.03 33.92 -3.85
N ILE A 363 -2.59 32.88 -4.56
CA ILE A 363 -1.35 32.88 -5.34
C ILE A 363 -1.55 33.56 -6.69
N LYS A 364 -0.86 34.68 -6.91
CA LYS A 364 -1.00 35.54 -8.09
C LYS A 364 -0.65 34.82 -9.39
N GLU A 365 0.37 33.97 -9.35
CA GLU A 365 0.87 33.23 -10.50
C GLU A 365 -0.19 32.30 -11.10
N HIS A 366 -1.18 31.87 -10.32
CA HIS A 366 -2.17 30.88 -10.72
C HIS A 366 -3.61 31.42 -10.70
N LEU A 367 -3.80 32.75 -10.70
CA LEU A 367 -5.14 33.35 -10.71
C LEU A 367 -6.01 32.93 -11.92
N TYR A 368 -5.38 32.58 -13.03
CA TYR A 368 -6.07 32.10 -14.23
C TYR A 368 -6.50 30.62 -14.14
N MET A 369 -6.06 29.88 -13.13
CA MET A 369 -6.43 28.49 -12.87
C MET A 369 -7.61 28.45 -11.88
N VAL A 370 -8.69 27.75 -12.24
CA VAL A 370 -9.97 27.76 -11.51
C VAL A 370 -10.47 26.33 -11.37
N ASN A 371 -10.75 25.90 -10.14
CA ASN A 371 -11.36 24.59 -9.85
C ASN A 371 -12.88 24.67 -10.10
N ARG A 372 -13.45 23.70 -10.82
CA ARG A 372 -14.88 23.62 -11.17
C ARG A 372 -15.38 22.20 -11.34
N ASP A 373 -14.52 21.30 -11.82
CA ASP A 373 -14.95 19.97 -12.28
C ASP A 373 -15.15 19.02 -11.10
N TYR A 374 -14.33 19.16 -10.04
CA TYR A 374 -14.38 18.30 -8.86
C TYR A 374 -14.63 19.08 -7.57
N VAL A 375 -14.12 20.31 -7.49
CA VAL A 375 -14.17 21.15 -6.30
C VAL A 375 -14.62 22.57 -6.67
N SER A 376 -15.44 23.19 -5.83
CA SER A 376 -15.88 24.57 -6.05
C SER A 376 -14.76 25.57 -5.79
N ASP A 377 -14.53 26.52 -6.68
CA ASP A 377 -13.60 27.63 -6.43
C ASP A 377 -14.20 28.67 -5.46
N ASN A 378 -13.86 28.57 -4.18
CA ASN A 378 -14.33 29.46 -3.13
C ASN A 378 -13.25 30.45 -2.64
N ARG A 379 -12.19 30.70 -3.43
CA ARG A 379 -11.03 31.54 -3.02
C ARG A 379 -11.35 32.95 -2.52
N ASP A 380 -12.41 33.56 -3.03
CA ASP A 380 -12.81 34.91 -2.62
C ASP A 380 -13.86 34.90 -1.47
N LYS A 381 -14.16 33.74 -0.88
CA LYS A 381 -15.14 33.56 0.21
C LYS A 381 -14.52 33.34 1.60
N PHE A 382 -13.30 33.82 1.82
CA PHE A 382 -12.68 33.74 3.14
C PHE A 382 -13.50 34.53 4.18
N ARG A 383 -13.93 33.87 5.27
CA ARG A 383 -14.85 34.45 6.28
C ARG A 383 -14.17 34.91 7.56
N PHE A 384 -12.92 34.53 7.79
CA PHE A 384 -12.22 34.74 9.07
C PHE A 384 -11.16 35.84 9.00
N GLY A 385 -11.22 36.70 7.99
CA GLY A 385 -10.29 37.82 7.81
C GLY A 385 -10.35 38.37 6.38
N THR A 386 -9.20 38.79 5.85
CA THR A 386 -9.09 39.32 4.49
C THR A 386 -8.08 38.51 3.68
N SER A 387 -8.49 38.02 2.51
CA SER A 387 -7.61 37.35 1.56
C SER A 387 -6.51 38.29 1.06
N GLN A 388 -5.27 37.85 1.11
CA GLN A 388 -4.13 38.61 0.56
C GLN A 388 -3.66 37.96 -0.73
N ARG A 389 -3.61 38.75 -1.81
CA ARG A 389 -3.06 38.29 -3.10
C ARG A 389 -1.57 38.56 -3.14
N MET A 390 -0.76 37.51 -3.29
CA MET A 390 0.71 37.61 -3.32
C MET A 390 1.34 36.53 -4.19
N SER A 391 2.62 36.66 -4.49
CA SER A 391 3.37 35.60 -5.15
C SER A 391 3.55 34.38 -4.24
N LEU A 392 3.77 33.19 -4.81
CA LEU A 392 4.08 31.99 -4.03
C LEU A 392 5.32 32.18 -3.16
N ALA A 393 6.34 32.88 -3.67
CA ALA A 393 7.57 33.18 -2.94
C ALA A 393 7.30 34.10 -1.72
N GLU A 394 6.47 35.12 -1.88
CA GLU A 394 6.06 35.99 -0.76
C GLU A 394 5.22 35.23 0.27
N ALA A 395 4.31 34.37 -0.18
CA ALA A 395 3.49 33.54 0.69
C ALA A 395 4.34 32.57 1.52
N ALA A 396 5.29 31.88 0.87
CA ALA A 396 6.24 30.98 1.53
C ALA A 396 7.13 31.72 2.55
N GLY A 397 7.58 32.94 2.20
CA GLY A 397 8.33 33.80 3.11
C GLY A 397 7.53 34.18 4.36
N LYS A 398 6.25 34.55 4.20
CA LYS A 398 5.35 34.85 5.33
C LYS A 398 5.05 33.60 6.16
N PHE A 399 4.74 32.48 5.52
CA PHE A 399 4.51 31.20 6.19
C PHE A 399 5.70 30.82 7.08
N SER A 400 6.92 30.93 6.54
CA SER A 400 8.17 30.68 7.28
C SER A 400 8.36 31.62 8.48
N GLN A 401 7.84 32.85 8.42
CA GLN A 401 7.88 33.75 9.58
C GLN A 401 6.93 33.27 10.69
N TYR A 402 5.70 32.89 10.33
CA TYR A 402 4.68 32.48 11.30
C TYR A 402 4.97 31.13 11.94
N ILE A 403 5.52 30.17 11.18
CA ILE A 403 5.75 28.81 11.69
C ILE A 403 6.82 28.78 12.80
N ARG A 404 7.76 29.73 12.82
CA ARG A 404 8.81 29.77 13.85
C ARG A 404 8.25 29.84 15.26
N ASP A 405 7.16 30.59 15.45
CA ASP A 405 6.54 30.84 16.76
C ASP A 405 5.42 29.85 17.12
N VAL A 406 5.32 28.72 16.39
CA VAL A 406 4.36 27.64 16.71
C VAL A 406 5.09 26.38 17.15
N ASP A 407 4.43 25.60 18.00
CA ASP A 407 4.99 24.42 18.63
C ASP A 407 4.56 23.13 17.94
N VAL A 408 3.41 23.18 17.27
CA VAL A 408 2.75 22.03 16.69
C VAL A 408 1.94 22.45 15.47
N LEU A 409 1.87 21.56 14.49
CA LEU A 409 1.09 21.70 13.28
C LEU A 409 -0.14 20.79 13.32
N VAL A 410 -1.19 21.22 12.65
CA VAL A 410 -2.47 20.50 12.55
C VAL A 410 -2.90 20.50 11.10
N THR A 411 -3.32 19.35 10.61
CA THR A 411 -3.71 19.16 9.21
C THR A 411 -4.96 18.30 9.12
N HIS A 412 -5.51 18.19 7.92
CA HIS A 412 -6.60 17.28 7.62
C HIS A 412 -6.27 16.51 6.34
N SER A 413 -5.65 15.32 6.47
CA SER A 413 -5.13 14.45 5.38
C SER A 413 -3.67 14.65 4.94
N SER A 414 -2.70 14.69 5.85
CA SER A 414 -1.32 15.11 5.56
C SER A 414 -0.37 14.05 5.00
N GLY A 415 -0.87 13.03 4.31
CA GLY A 415 -0.09 11.83 3.95
C GLY A 415 1.24 12.09 3.22
N GLN A 416 1.41 13.24 2.55
CA GLN A 416 2.62 13.61 1.79
C GLN A 416 2.94 15.13 1.78
N GLU A 417 2.44 15.90 2.75
CA GLU A 417 2.52 17.37 2.70
C GLU A 417 3.93 17.93 2.96
N GLU A 418 4.77 17.28 3.78
CA GLU A 418 6.05 17.88 4.19
C GLU A 418 7.04 18.07 3.04
N GLU A 419 7.26 17.05 2.20
CA GLU A 419 8.15 17.16 1.04
C GLU A 419 7.58 18.12 -0.02
N TYR A 420 6.26 18.12 -0.19
CA TYR A 420 5.56 19.00 -1.12
C TYR A 420 5.69 20.47 -0.71
N LEU A 421 5.40 20.79 0.55
CA LEU A 421 5.52 22.14 1.11
C LEU A 421 6.98 22.61 1.08
N ALA A 422 7.92 21.74 1.44
CA ALA A 422 9.35 22.07 1.41
C ALA A 422 9.84 22.43 -0.02
N LYS A 423 9.41 21.68 -1.04
CA LYS A 423 9.72 22.00 -2.45
C LYS A 423 9.17 23.35 -2.91
N ASN A 424 8.10 23.83 -2.26
CA ASN A 424 7.48 25.13 -2.52
C ASN A 424 7.96 26.22 -1.54
N GLY A 425 9.06 25.99 -0.82
CA GLY A 425 9.66 26.98 0.09
C GLY A 425 9.00 27.11 1.46
N MET A 426 8.08 26.20 1.81
CA MET A 426 7.37 26.16 3.09
C MET A 426 7.90 25.00 3.95
N SER A 427 9.04 25.19 4.59
CA SER A 427 9.59 24.19 5.52
C SER A 427 8.74 24.08 6.79
N LEU A 428 8.49 22.86 7.25
CA LEU A 428 7.77 22.59 8.51
C LEU A 428 8.68 22.61 9.75
N GLU A 429 9.99 22.82 9.57
CA GLU A 429 11.01 22.89 10.63
C GLU A 429 11.05 21.67 11.58
N GLY A 430 10.59 20.50 11.10
CA GLY A 430 10.54 19.27 11.91
C GLY A 430 9.59 19.35 13.11
N LYS A 431 8.62 20.28 13.08
CA LYS A 431 7.63 20.44 14.16
C LYS A 431 6.67 19.24 14.18
N PRO A 432 6.25 18.77 15.37
CA PRO A 432 5.23 17.72 15.47
C PRO A 432 3.96 18.12 14.71
N MET A 433 3.36 17.18 13.99
CA MET A 433 2.17 17.41 13.17
C MET A 433 1.10 16.38 13.50
N PHE A 434 -0.13 16.84 13.71
CA PHE A 434 -1.28 16.00 13.99
C PHE A 434 -2.32 16.07 12.88
N ASP A 435 -2.64 14.91 12.31
CA ASP A 435 -3.71 14.76 11.32
C ASP A 435 -5.05 14.53 12.03
N THR A 436 -5.98 15.45 11.84
CA THR A 436 -7.33 15.37 12.42
C THR A 436 -8.12 14.15 11.93
N GLN A 437 -7.81 13.58 10.75
CA GLN A 437 -8.41 12.31 10.31
C GLN A 437 -7.93 11.13 11.15
N LEU A 438 -6.64 11.09 11.49
CA LEU A 438 -6.08 10.03 12.34
C LEU A 438 -6.61 10.15 13.77
N LEU A 439 -6.66 11.36 14.31
CA LEU A 439 -7.24 11.59 15.63
C LEU A 439 -8.74 11.25 15.66
N GLY A 440 -9.49 11.65 14.63
CA GLY A 440 -10.91 11.30 14.50
C GLY A 440 -11.12 9.79 14.42
N LEU A 441 -10.28 9.08 13.66
CA LEU A 441 -10.30 7.61 13.58
C LEU A 441 -10.10 6.97 14.96
N ALA A 442 -9.10 7.41 15.73
CA ALA A 442 -8.82 6.83 17.05
C ALA A 442 -9.87 7.19 18.11
N LEU A 443 -10.46 8.38 18.06
CA LEU A 443 -11.28 8.92 19.14
C LEU A 443 -12.79 8.81 18.91
N LEU A 444 -13.23 8.64 17.65
CA LEU A 444 -14.65 8.67 17.29
C LEU A 444 -15.16 7.37 16.65
N THR A 445 -14.29 6.39 16.37
CA THR A 445 -14.72 5.11 15.77
C THR A 445 -14.44 3.91 16.65
N ASP A 446 -15.36 2.94 16.56
CA ASP A 446 -15.12 1.58 17.00
C ASP A 446 -14.40 0.77 15.93
N GLU A 447 -13.86 -0.39 16.32
CA GLU A 447 -13.07 -1.30 15.48
C GLU A 447 -13.77 -1.80 14.20
N LYS A 448 -15.05 -1.49 13.99
CA LYS A 448 -15.82 -1.90 12.82
C LYS A 448 -15.97 -0.81 11.75
N ASN A 449 -15.65 0.45 12.05
CA ASN A 449 -15.77 1.55 11.10
C ASN A 449 -14.39 1.97 10.57
N LEU A 450 -14.17 1.80 9.27
CA LEU A 450 -12.91 2.08 8.56
C LEU A 450 -12.98 3.33 7.68
N SER A 451 -14.05 4.11 7.82
CA SER A 451 -14.32 5.22 6.91
C SER A 451 -13.31 6.35 7.06
N VAL A 452 -12.80 6.83 5.92
CA VAL A 452 -12.08 8.11 5.82
C VAL A 452 -12.99 9.22 6.32
N PHE A 453 -12.47 10.04 7.22
CA PHE A 453 -13.17 11.19 7.76
C PHE A 453 -12.86 12.42 6.91
N GLY A 454 -13.76 12.81 6.01
CA GLY A 454 -13.68 14.14 5.43
C GLY A 454 -13.97 15.21 6.50
N LEU A 455 -13.47 16.44 6.28
CA LEU A 455 -13.57 17.52 7.27
C LEU A 455 -15.02 17.82 7.63
N LYS A 456 -15.88 17.89 6.61
CA LYS A 456 -17.34 18.01 6.74
C LYS A 456 -17.93 16.97 7.69
N ARG A 457 -17.49 15.72 7.56
CA ARG A 457 -17.98 14.63 8.41
C ARG A 457 -17.52 14.79 9.86
N LEU A 458 -16.26 15.14 10.10
CA LEU A 458 -15.79 15.38 11.47
C LEU A 458 -16.54 16.53 12.14
N MET A 459 -16.81 17.60 11.41
CA MET A 459 -17.61 18.70 11.93
C MET A 459 -19.02 18.26 12.30
N ASN A 460 -19.69 17.48 11.44
CA ASN A 460 -20.99 16.90 11.75
C ASN A 460 -20.94 15.99 12.99
N ASP A 461 -19.99 15.05 13.04
CA ASP A 461 -19.86 14.06 14.12
C ASP A 461 -19.50 14.72 15.47
N LEU A 462 -18.81 15.87 15.44
CA LEU A 462 -18.45 16.67 16.61
C LEU A 462 -19.45 17.79 16.91
N ALA A 463 -20.55 17.89 16.14
CA ALA A 463 -21.55 18.94 16.23
C ALA A 463 -20.97 20.37 16.18
N ILE A 464 -19.95 20.57 15.33
CA ILE A 464 -19.35 21.89 15.06
C ILE A 464 -20.18 22.57 13.97
N PRO A 465 -20.78 23.75 14.22
CA PRO A 465 -21.47 24.50 13.17
C PRO A 465 -20.49 25.01 12.11
N TYR A 466 -20.85 24.85 10.84
CA TYR A 466 -20.12 25.38 9.69
C TYR A 466 -21.09 25.85 8.61
N ASP A 467 -20.57 26.71 7.74
CA ASP A 467 -21.19 27.12 6.49
C ASP A 467 -20.59 26.26 5.36
N GLU A 468 -21.41 25.50 4.66
CA GLU A 468 -20.95 24.61 3.59
C GLU A 468 -20.53 25.38 2.33
N ASP A 469 -21.13 26.56 2.09
CA ASP A 469 -20.92 27.35 0.88
C ASP A 469 -19.55 28.05 0.82
N ILE A 470 -18.76 27.91 1.89
CA ILE A 470 -17.44 28.51 2.06
C ILE A 470 -16.31 27.48 2.24
N LEU A 471 -16.62 26.18 2.23
CA LEU A 471 -15.61 25.11 2.18
C LEU A 471 -14.87 25.17 0.84
N HIS A 472 -13.71 24.52 0.73
CA HIS A 472 -12.82 24.65 -0.44
C HIS A 472 -12.27 26.08 -0.60
N ASN A 473 -12.01 26.68 0.55
CA ASN A 473 -11.23 27.89 0.68
C ASN A 473 -10.20 27.59 1.76
N ALA A 474 -8.93 27.62 1.41
CA ALA A 474 -7.87 27.11 2.29
C ALA A 474 -7.90 27.79 3.67
N GLY A 475 -8.21 29.09 3.73
CA GLY A 475 -8.31 29.81 5.00
C GLY A 475 -9.47 29.35 5.89
N ASN A 476 -10.63 29.06 5.28
CA ASN A 476 -11.80 28.54 5.99
C ASN A 476 -11.58 27.09 6.43
N ASP A 477 -10.99 26.26 5.57
CA ASP A 477 -10.73 24.85 5.87
C ASP A 477 -9.66 24.67 6.94
N ALA A 478 -8.61 25.52 6.96
CA ALA A 478 -7.67 25.59 8.07
C ALA A 478 -8.35 25.98 9.39
N HIS A 479 -9.31 26.92 9.36
CA HIS A 479 -10.08 27.32 10.54
C HIS A 479 -10.95 26.21 11.09
N TYR A 480 -11.68 25.52 10.22
CA TYR A 480 -12.50 24.38 10.62
C TYR A 480 -11.66 23.18 11.07
N THR A 481 -10.50 22.97 10.45
CA THR A 481 -9.50 21.98 10.89
C THR A 481 -9.03 22.28 12.31
N MET A 482 -8.72 23.54 12.65
CA MET A 482 -8.37 23.93 14.02
C MET A 482 -9.52 23.67 15.00
N LYS A 483 -10.77 24.00 14.63
CA LYS A 483 -11.94 23.73 15.48
C LYS A 483 -12.13 22.23 15.75
N VAL A 484 -12.00 21.40 14.71
CA VAL A 484 -12.05 19.94 14.84
C VAL A 484 -10.95 19.45 15.76
N PHE A 485 -9.71 19.91 15.58
CA PHE A 485 -8.60 19.54 16.44
C PHE A 485 -8.83 19.91 17.90
N LEU A 486 -9.31 21.13 18.17
CA LEU A 486 -9.62 21.58 19.53
C LEU A 486 -10.74 20.76 20.18
N ALA A 487 -11.74 20.31 19.41
CA ALA A 487 -12.80 19.43 19.89
C ALA A 487 -12.29 18.00 20.16
N LEU A 488 -11.45 17.45 19.29
CA LEU A 488 -10.81 16.14 19.48
C LEU A 488 -9.85 16.15 20.68
N LYS A 489 -9.07 17.21 20.86
CA LYS A 489 -8.17 17.43 22.00
C LYS A 489 -8.89 17.25 23.35
N LYS A 490 -10.16 17.67 23.45
CA LYS A 490 -10.96 17.53 24.68
C LYS A 490 -11.33 16.07 25.03
N LYS A 491 -11.12 15.14 24.09
CA LYS A 491 -11.42 13.70 24.26
C LYS A 491 -10.17 12.87 24.60
N VAL A 492 -8.98 13.47 24.60
CA VAL A 492 -7.69 12.84 24.93
C VAL A 492 -7.35 13.05 26.40
#